data_AF-A0AAD5I477-F1
#
_entry.id   AF-A0AAD5I477-F1
#
_cell.length_a   1.000
_cell.length_b   1.000
_cell.length_c   1.000
_cell.angle_alpha   90.00
_cell.angle_beta   90.00
_cell.angle_gamma   90.00
#
_symmetry.space_group_name_H-M   'P 1'
#
loop_
_entity.id
_entity.type
_entity.pdbx_description
1 polymer ?
#
loop_
_entity_poly.entity_id
_entity_poly.type
_entity_poly.pdbx_seq_one_letter_code
_entity_poly.pdbx_strand_id
1 'polypeptide(L)'
;MAIMEEFPPFKLCALCKGIFPSADDPNADESIQSQIWTNDKGYCFIRTREEIERGAMESCEFCTDIVQDDRAYKKDRSPDRQNETTNKEDDYEWRSEEADEGPYYIAMFSGPRAGWFPSMDQKLGFKIKFHSEYKHLAVYDSNDRLMGRTWCLYTTPDNPASKLIHAEATLAEFGSVETFGSIRKWLGECVDGHPECPGDKPRELPTGLIMVSPLGTGPSARLCETLGNTGQYCALSYCWGGDQVHKTTREKYDAYLRELPYEELPQTIRDAFQVARSVGVTYI
;
A
#
# COMPACT_ATOMS: atom_id res chain seq x y z
N MET A 1 -9.79 9.52 5.70
CA MET A 1 -8.90 10.70 5.78
C MET A 1 -7.49 10.16 5.94
N ALA A 2 -6.48 10.99 5.73
CA ALA A 2 -5.19 10.71 5.10
C ALA A 2 -4.33 11.98 4.98
N ILE A 3 -4.36 12.93 5.92
CA ILE A 3 -3.47 14.13 5.88
C ILE A 3 -2.00 13.63 5.93
N MET A 4 -1.00 14.35 5.39
CA MET A 4 0.41 14.01 5.68
C MET A 4 0.70 13.94 7.20
N GLU A 5 -0.11 14.62 8.01
CA GLU A 5 -0.11 14.53 9.48
C GLU A 5 -0.64 13.19 10.02
N GLU A 6 -1.36 12.40 9.22
CA GLU A 6 -1.86 11.07 9.56
C GLU A 6 -0.83 9.96 9.30
N PHE A 7 0.28 10.26 8.61
CA PHE A 7 1.45 9.39 8.51
C PHE A 7 2.56 9.99 9.37
N PRO A 8 2.60 9.70 10.69
CA PRO A 8 3.67 10.22 11.54
C PRO A 8 5.03 9.80 10.95
N PRO A 9 6.02 10.70 10.96
CA PRO A 9 7.34 10.37 10.46
C PRO A 9 7.87 9.15 11.21
N PHE A 10 8.52 8.24 10.47
CA PHE A 10 9.14 7.05 11.06
C PHE A 10 9.95 7.45 12.29
N LYS A 11 9.59 6.88 13.44
CA LYS A 11 10.38 7.10 14.65
C LYS A 11 11.68 6.34 14.49
N LEU A 12 12.77 7.09 14.32
CA LEU A 12 14.12 6.56 14.16
C LEU A 12 15.01 7.05 15.30
N CYS A 13 15.83 6.17 15.87
CA CYS A 13 16.91 6.56 16.78
C CYS A 13 18.00 7.33 16.02
N ALA A 14 18.90 8.02 16.75
CA ALA A 14 19.95 8.84 16.15
C ALA A 14 20.84 8.06 15.15
N LEU A 15 21.17 6.81 15.47
CA LEU A 15 21.98 5.94 14.60
C LEU A 15 21.25 5.54 13.31
N CYS A 16 19.93 5.39 13.34
CA CYS A 16 19.13 5.10 12.16
C CYS A 16 18.87 6.34 11.32
N LYS A 17 18.69 7.51 11.95
CA LYS A 17 18.65 8.80 11.24
C LYS A 17 19.91 9.06 10.43
N GLY A 18 21.09 8.64 10.91
CA GLY A 18 22.33 8.74 10.14
C GLY A 18 22.37 7.90 8.85
N ILE A 19 21.49 6.90 8.71
CA ILE A 19 21.34 6.12 7.46
C ILE A 19 20.42 6.85 6.48
N PHE A 20 19.51 7.69 6.99
CA PHE A 20 18.58 8.52 6.24
C PHE A 20 18.84 10.00 6.52
N PRO A 21 20.02 10.54 6.18
CA PRO A 21 20.33 11.93 6.47
C PRO A 21 19.34 12.85 5.76
N SER A 22 18.97 13.96 6.42
CA SER A 22 18.09 14.97 5.83
C SER A 22 18.74 15.54 4.57
N ALA A 23 17.94 15.89 3.55
CA ALA A 23 18.45 16.58 2.37
C ALA A 23 19.12 17.93 2.72
N ASP A 24 18.71 18.54 3.83
CA ASP A 24 19.28 19.80 4.35
C ASP A 24 20.48 19.58 5.30
N ASP A 25 20.89 18.33 5.54
CA ASP A 25 22.05 18.05 6.40
C ASP A 25 23.34 18.31 5.61
N PRO A 26 24.15 19.32 5.95
CA PRO A 26 25.40 19.62 5.26
C PRO A 26 26.46 18.50 5.42
N ASN A 27 26.22 17.53 6.31
CA ASN A 27 27.06 16.35 6.49
C ASN A 27 26.41 15.07 5.92
N ALA A 28 25.32 15.19 5.15
CA ALA A 28 24.70 14.05 4.49
C ALA A 28 25.74 13.36 3.59
N ASP A 29 26.01 12.09 3.86
CA ASP A 29 26.86 11.29 2.99
C ASP A 29 26.04 10.86 1.76
N GLU A 30 26.17 11.62 0.68
CA GLU A 30 25.53 11.34 -0.61
C GLU A 30 25.86 9.92 -1.13
N SER A 31 26.97 9.32 -0.69
CA SER A 31 27.34 7.93 -1.00
C SER A 31 26.35 6.93 -0.42
N ILE A 32 25.84 7.17 0.80
CA ILE A 32 24.86 6.30 1.46
C ILE A 32 23.55 6.34 0.68
N GLN A 33 23.05 7.55 0.40
CA GLN A 33 21.81 7.73 -0.35
C GLN A 33 21.92 7.09 -1.74
N SER A 34 22.99 7.36 -2.50
CA SER A 34 23.20 6.73 -3.80
C SER A 34 23.21 5.19 -3.71
N GLN A 35 23.84 4.62 -2.68
CA GLN A 35 23.85 3.17 -2.48
C GLN A 35 22.46 2.60 -2.14
N ILE A 36 21.63 3.30 -1.38
CA ILE A 36 20.27 2.84 -1.05
C ILE A 36 19.35 2.92 -2.27
N TRP A 37 19.38 4.05 -2.98
CA TRP A 37 18.38 4.40 -3.99
C TRP A 37 18.71 3.89 -5.39
N THR A 38 20.00 3.79 -5.74
CA THR A 38 20.45 3.56 -7.12
C THR A 38 21.30 2.32 -7.32
N ASN A 39 21.81 1.71 -6.25
CA ASN A 39 22.68 0.55 -6.34
C ASN A 39 21.91 -0.74 -6.08
N ASP A 40 22.02 -1.71 -7.00
CA ASP A 40 21.40 -3.03 -6.85
C ASP A 40 21.88 -3.81 -5.62
N LYS A 41 23.07 -3.47 -5.11
CA LYS A 41 23.63 -4.09 -3.90
C LYS A 41 23.09 -3.46 -2.61
N GLY A 42 22.44 -2.30 -2.66
CA GLY A 42 22.04 -1.56 -1.47
C GLY A 42 23.23 -1.02 -0.66
N TYR A 43 22.92 -0.41 0.48
CA TYR A 43 23.90 0.08 1.45
C TYR A 43 24.10 -0.93 2.59
N CYS A 44 25.35 -1.33 2.83
CA CYS A 44 25.70 -2.24 3.91
C CYS A 44 26.18 -1.47 5.14
N PHE A 45 25.70 -1.84 6.33
CA PHE A 45 26.14 -1.24 7.59
C PHE A 45 26.19 -2.29 8.70
N ILE A 46 26.95 -1.97 9.75
CA ILE A 46 27.11 -2.84 10.93
C ILE A 46 26.62 -2.07 12.15
N ARG A 47 25.92 -2.79 13.04
CA ARG A 47 25.53 -2.31 14.37
C ARG A 47 25.90 -3.33 15.42
N THR A 48 26.19 -2.88 16.63
CA THR A 48 26.26 -3.80 17.77
C THR A 48 24.84 -4.17 18.20
N ARG A 49 24.71 -5.33 18.83
CA ARG A 49 23.43 -5.76 19.42
C ARG A 49 22.92 -4.74 20.43
N GLU A 50 23.80 -4.18 21.25
CA GLU A 50 23.47 -3.10 22.18
C GLU A 50 22.85 -1.87 21.49
N GLU A 51 23.40 -1.44 20.35
CA GLU A 51 22.88 -0.29 19.60
C GLU A 51 21.45 -0.54 19.09
N ILE A 52 21.17 -1.75 18.62
CA ILE A 52 19.85 -2.11 18.11
C ILE A 52 18.85 -2.26 19.25
N GLU A 53 19.22 -2.98 20.32
CA GLU A 53 18.35 -3.17 21.49
C GLU A 53 18.01 -1.80 22.12
N ARG A 54 18.99 -0.91 22.26
CA ARG A 54 18.77 0.48 22.74
C ARG A 54 17.89 1.29 21.79
N GLY A 55 18.11 1.19 20.47
CA GLY A 55 17.25 1.85 19.50
C GLY A 55 15.79 1.40 19.62
N ALA A 56 15.55 0.10 19.80
CA ALA A 56 14.19 -0.43 20.00
C ALA A 56 13.55 0.12 21.29
N MET A 57 14.32 0.29 22.37
CA MET A 57 13.85 0.93 23.60
C MET A 57 13.45 2.39 23.43
N GLU A 58 14.14 3.12 22.54
CA GLU A 58 13.80 4.48 22.15
C GLU A 58 12.58 4.54 21.21
N SER A 59 11.86 3.43 21.02
CA SER A 59 10.74 3.29 20.08
C SER A 59 11.16 3.55 18.62
N CYS A 60 12.41 3.22 18.27
CA CYS A 60 12.84 3.19 16.88
C CYS A 60 12.14 2.04 16.15
N GLU A 61 11.30 2.36 15.18
CA GLU A 61 10.56 1.35 14.41
C GLU A 61 11.50 0.38 13.71
N PHE A 62 12.57 0.92 13.12
CA PHE A 62 13.57 0.12 12.43
C PHE A 62 14.26 -0.91 13.34
N CYS A 63 14.74 -0.47 14.50
CA CYS A 63 15.39 -1.36 15.46
C CYS A 63 14.41 -2.35 16.09
N THR A 64 13.17 -1.92 16.32
CA THR A 64 12.11 -2.77 16.86
C THR A 64 11.82 -3.93 15.91
N ASP A 65 11.67 -3.65 14.62
CA ASP A 65 11.43 -4.65 13.59
C ASP A 65 12.59 -5.66 13.51
N ILE A 66 13.84 -5.19 13.57
CA ILE A 66 15.02 -6.08 13.62
C ILE A 66 14.99 -6.98 14.86
N VAL A 67 14.71 -6.44 16.05
CA VAL A 67 14.69 -7.21 17.30
C VAL A 67 13.59 -8.27 17.29
N GLN A 68 12.41 -7.95 16.74
CA GLN A 68 11.28 -8.89 16.68
C GLN A 68 11.55 -10.07 15.74
N ASP A 69 12.25 -9.83 14.63
CA ASP A 69 12.59 -10.86 13.64
C ASP A 69 13.94 -11.56 13.90
N ASP A 70 14.69 -11.04 14.86
CA ASP A 70 15.89 -11.68 15.36
C ASP A 70 15.52 -12.96 16.12
N ARG A 71 15.69 -14.10 15.45
CA ARG A 71 15.41 -15.43 15.98
C ARG A 71 16.24 -15.75 17.23
N ALA A 72 17.26 -14.95 17.56
CA ALA A 72 18.06 -15.11 18.76
C ALA A 72 17.27 -14.99 20.08
N TYR A 73 16.08 -14.38 20.07
CA TYR A 73 15.21 -14.29 21.25
C TYR A 73 14.16 -15.42 21.34
N LYS A 74 14.04 -16.25 20.30
CA LYS A 74 13.11 -17.39 20.32
C LYS A 74 13.75 -18.51 21.14
N LYS A 75 13.26 -18.67 22.37
CA LYS A 75 13.57 -19.84 23.20
C LYS A 75 13.20 -21.11 22.42
N ASP A 76 14.13 -22.04 22.34
CA ASP A 76 13.89 -23.38 21.79
C ASP A 76 12.69 -23.98 22.54
N ARG A 77 11.56 -24.22 21.85
CA ARG A 77 10.37 -24.83 22.45
C ARG A 77 10.64 -26.33 22.65
N SER A 78 11.27 -26.69 23.77
CA SER A 78 11.42 -28.06 24.30
C SER A 78 12.07 -29.12 23.37
N PRO A 79 12.72 -30.16 23.92
CA PRO A 79 13.43 -31.17 23.12
C PRO A 79 12.54 -32.16 22.34
N ASP A 80 11.20 -32.05 22.38
CA ASP A 80 10.30 -33.15 21.99
C ASP A 80 9.77 -33.11 20.55
N ARG A 81 10.40 -32.36 19.63
CA ARG A 81 10.12 -32.47 18.19
C ARG A 81 11.37 -32.63 17.34
N GLN A 82 12.27 -33.51 17.75
CA GLN A 82 13.14 -34.20 16.80
C GLN A 82 12.35 -35.34 16.18
N ASN A 83 11.50 -35.04 15.18
CA ASN A 83 11.12 -35.93 14.08
C ASN A 83 9.95 -35.33 13.32
N GLU A 84 10.25 -34.40 12.42
CA GLU A 84 9.45 -34.26 11.19
C GLU A 84 10.34 -33.60 10.14
N THR A 85 11.19 -34.43 9.53
CA THR A 85 11.71 -34.18 8.19
C THR A 85 10.53 -34.01 7.25
N THR A 86 10.31 -32.81 6.73
CA THR A 86 9.73 -32.64 5.40
C THR A 86 10.25 -31.35 4.77
N ASN A 87 10.89 -31.55 3.61
CA ASN A 87 11.11 -30.55 2.60
C ASN A 87 9.85 -29.70 2.39
N LYS A 88 10.02 -28.40 2.18
CA LYS A 88 9.16 -27.64 1.27
C LYS A 88 9.85 -26.36 0.80
N GLU A 89 10.13 -26.39 -0.49
CA GLU A 89 10.47 -25.28 -1.37
C GLU A 89 9.34 -24.23 -1.35
N ASP A 90 9.73 -22.99 -1.65
CA ASP A 90 8.94 -21.92 -2.28
C ASP A 90 7.42 -22.01 -2.14
N ASP A 91 6.85 -21.25 -1.19
CA ASP A 91 5.49 -20.76 -1.34
C ASP A 91 5.33 -19.36 -0.71
N TYR A 92 4.97 -18.43 -1.59
CA TYR A 92 4.63 -17.05 -1.30
C TYR A 92 3.20 -17.01 -0.76
N GLU A 93 3.02 -17.29 0.54
CA GLU A 93 1.71 -17.34 1.17
C GLU A 93 1.42 -16.05 1.96
N TRP A 94 0.39 -15.33 1.53
CA TRP A 94 -0.23 -14.20 2.22
C TRP A 94 -0.63 -14.64 3.64
N ARG A 95 0.08 -14.13 4.66
CA ARG A 95 -0.25 -14.41 6.08
C ARG A 95 -1.61 -13.79 6.41
N SER A 96 -2.64 -14.62 6.40
CA SER A 96 -3.94 -14.31 7.01
C SER A 96 -3.79 -14.13 8.51
N GLU A 97 -4.54 -13.15 9.02
CA GLU A 97 -4.68 -12.76 10.41
C GLU A 97 -5.19 -13.93 11.28
N GLU A 98 -4.28 -14.64 11.91
CA GLU A 98 -4.54 -15.44 13.13
C GLU A 98 -3.19 -15.60 13.86
N ALA A 99 -2.68 -14.48 14.36
CA ALA A 99 -1.48 -14.48 15.20
C ALA A 99 -1.87 -14.85 16.64
N ASP A 100 -1.68 -16.11 16.96
CA ASP A 100 -1.55 -16.66 18.31
C ASP A 100 -0.66 -15.73 19.16
N GLU A 101 -1.24 -15.11 20.19
CA GLU A 101 -0.60 -14.14 21.09
C GLU A 101 0.49 -14.81 21.96
N GLY A 102 1.59 -15.21 21.34
CA GLY A 102 2.83 -15.50 22.05
C GLY A 102 3.41 -14.21 22.63
N PRO A 103 4.12 -14.27 23.78
CA PRO A 103 4.61 -13.05 24.43
C PRO A 103 5.51 -12.30 23.46
N TYR A 104 5.05 -11.13 23.03
CA TYR A 104 5.89 -10.10 22.45
C TYR A 104 7.03 -9.87 23.46
N TYR A 105 8.21 -10.44 23.20
CA TYR A 105 9.42 -10.05 23.89
C TYR A 105 9.78 -8.66 23.36
N ILE A 106 9.03 -7.65 23.82
CA ILE A 106 9.53 -6.28 23.85
C ILE A 106 10.85 -6.40 24.61
N ALA A 107 11.95 -5.96 24.01
CA ALA A 107 13.25 -5.87 24.66
C ALA A 107 13.12 -4.91 25.86
N MET A 108 12.55 -5.39 26.96
CA MET A 108 12.41 -4.70 28.22
C MET A 108 13.50 -5.25 29.12
N PHE A 109 14.57 -4.47 29.32
CA PHE A 109 15.59 -4.73 30.35
C PHE A 109 15.03 -4.41 31.76
N SER A 110 13.84 -4.89 32.09
CA SER A 110 13.28 -4.71 33.44
C SER A 110 13.81 -5.76 34.43
N GLY A 111 14.71 -6.66 34.01
CA GLY A 111 15.34 -7.68 34.85
C GLY A 111 16.73 -8.15 34.33
N PRO A 112 17.42 -9.04 35.07
CA PRO A 112 18.76 -9.50 34.70
C PRO A 112 18.77 -10.25 33.35
N ARG A 113 19.70 -9.89 32.45
CA ARG A 113 19.89 -10.56 31.15
C ARG A 113 20.23 -12.03 31.37
N ALA A 114 19.40 -12.95 30.86
CA ALA A 114 19.66 -14.37 31.01
C ALA A 114 20.92 -14.79 30.22
N GLY A 115 21.65 -15.78 30.71
CA GLY A 115 22.95 -16.18 30.12
C GLY A 115 22.90 -16.75 28.70
N TRP A 116 21.70 -17.08 28.18
CA TRP A 116 21.50 -17.52 26.79
C TRP A 116 21.30 -16.35 25.81
N PHE A 117 21.15 -15.12 26.31
CA PHE A 117 21.06 -13.96 25.42
C PHE A 117 22.39 -13.78 24.68
N PRO A 118 22.36 -13.38 23.41
CA PRO A 118 23.58 -13.10 22.68
C PRO A 118 24.34 -11.93 23.30
N SER A 119 25.64 -11.86 23.02
CA SER A 119 26.50 -10.83 23.57
C SER A 119 26.15 -9.44 23.05
N MET A 120 26.25 -8.43 23.92
CA MET A 120 25.91 -7.03 23.60
C MET A 120 26.86 -6.40 22.58
N ASP A 121 28.13 -6.81 22.58
CA ASP A 121 29.17 -6.41 21.64
C ASP A 121 29.13 -7.20 20.32
N GLN A 122 28.18 -8.14 20.17
CA GLN A 122 28.00 -8.87 18.92
C GLN A 122 27.71 -7.90 17.79
N LYS A 123 28.56 -7.93 16.75
CA LYS A 123 28.38 -7.14 15.52
C LYS A 123 27.40 -7.84 14.59
N LEU A 124 26.36 -7.13 14.18
CA LEU A 124 25.33 -7.58 13.26
C LEU A 124 25.43 -6.76 11.97
N GLY A 125 25.57 -7.45 10.85
CA GLY A 125 25.64 -6.84 9.52
C GLY A 125 24.26 -6.79 8.88
N PHE A 126 23.94 -5.64 8.29
CA PHE A 126 22.69 -5.40 7.61
C PHE A 126 22.92 -4.77 6.24
N LYS A 127 21.93 -4.91 5.39
CA LYS A 127 21.89 -4.34 4.04
C LYS A 127 20.53 -3.70 3.83
N ILE A 128 20.50 -2.42 3.49
CA ILE A 128 19.28 -1.69 3.17
C ILE A 128 19.24 -1.33 1.69
N LYS A 129 18.11 -1.61 1.04
CA LYS A 129 17.95 -1.42 -0.41
C LYS A 129 16.55 -0.93 -0.75
N PHE A 130 16.46 0.01 -1.68
CA PHE A 130 15.21 0.35 -2.36
C PHE A 130 15.03 -0.53 -3.61
N HIS A 131 13.88 -1.17 -3.73
CA HIS A 131 13.49 -1.93 -4.91
C HIS A 131 12.60 -1.09 -5.79
N SER A 132 13.15 -0.58 -6.89
CA SER A 132 12.43 0.30 -7.83
C SER A 132 11.25 -0.39 -8.51
N GLU A 133 11.37 -1.68 -8.84
CA GLU A 133 10.32 -2.49 -9.48
C GLU A 133 9.04 -2.55 -8.63
N TYR A 134 9.21 -2.70 -7.32
CA TYR A 134 8.11 -2.89 -6.36
C TYR A 134 7.90 -1.70 -5.42
N LYS A 135 8.65 -0.60 -5.65
CA LYS A 135 8.59 0.68 -4.95
C LYS A 135 8.65 0.60 -3.41
N HIS A 136 9.42 -0.34 -2.88
CA HIS A 136 9.57 -0.50 -1.44
C HIS A 136 11.02 -0.49 -0.99
N LEU A 137 11.23 0.01 0.22
CA LEU A 137 12.48 -0.08 0.96
C LEU A 137 12.45 -1.36 1.80
N ALA A 138 13.56 -2.08 1.83
CA ALA A 138 13.70 -3.32 2.59
C ALA A 138 15.07 -3.41 3.27
N VAL A 139 15.13 -4.12 4.39
CA VAL A 139 16.38 -4.42 5.09
C VAL A 139 16.58 -5.91 5.20
N TYR A 140 17.84 -6.30 5.02
CA TYR A 140 18.28 -7.68 5.00
C TYR A 140 19.38 -7.88 6.03
N ASP A 141 19.46 -9.06 6.61
CA ASP A 141 20.63 -9.48 7.39
C ASP A 141 21.79 -9.92 6.46
N SER A 142 22.91 -10.32 7.06
CA SER A 142 24.09 -10.80 6.32
C SER A 142 23.85 -12.06 5.49
N ASN A 143 22.74 -12.77 5.70
CA ASN A 143 22.34 -13.97 4.94
C ASN A 143 21.26 -13.64 3.89
N ASP A 144 21.07 -12.36 3.56
CA ASP A 144 20.07 -11.88 2.60
C ASP A 144 18.61 -12.20 2.99
N ARG A 145 18.35 -12.44 4.28
CA ARG A 145 16.99 -12.64 4.79
C ARG A 145 16.37 -11.28 5.11
N LEU A 146 15.15 -11.04 4.63
CA LEU A 146 14.36 -9.85 4.95
C LEU A 146 14.14 -9.76 6.47
N MET A 147 14.43 -8.58 7.02
CA MET A 147 14.25 -8.21 8.42
C MET A 147 13.09 -7.24 8.54
N GLY A 148 12.09 -7.60 9.34
CA GLY A 148 10.91 -6.81 9.58
C GLY A 148 9.93 -6.81 8.42
N ARG A 149 9.49 -5.60 8.07
CA ARG A 149 8.54 -5.32 7.00
C ARG A 149 9.21 -4.54 5.87
N THR A 150 8.54 -4.49 4.73
CA THR A 150 8.89 -3.58 3.64
C THR A 150 8.14 -2.26 3.81
N TRP A 151 8.79 -1.15 3.41
CA TRP A 151 8.20 0.19 3.50
C TRP A 151 7.91 0.74 2.11
N CYS A 152 6.63 0.95 1.80
CA CYS A 152 6.24 1.70 0.61
C CYS A 152 6.55 3.18 0.84
N LEU A 153 7.27 3.78 -0.10
CA LEU A 153 7.63 5.19 -0.03
C LEU A 153 6.72 6.00 -0.93
N TYR A 154 6.33 7.17 -0.45
CA TYR A 154 5.54 8.13 -1.21
C TYR A 154 6.22 9.49 -1.15
N THR A 155 5.98 10.28 -2.18
CA THR A 155 6.50 11.63 -2.25
C THR A 155 5.52 12.56 -2.94
N THR A 156 5.59 13.85 -2.65
CA THR A 156 4.79 14.86 -3.33
C THR A 156 5.48 15.27 -4.63
N PRO A 157 4.74 15.72 -5.66
CA PRO A 157 5.34 16.08 -6.95
C PRO A 157 6.43 17.17 -6.86
N ASP A 158 6.31 18.07 -5.89
CA ASP A 158 7.24 19.17 -5.60
C ASP A 158 8.50 18.74 -4.83
N ASN A 159 8.55 17.51 -4.33
CA ASN A 159 9.70 17.00 -3.59
C ASN A 159 10.82 16.53 -4.55
N PRO A 160 12.09 16.86 -4.31
CA PRO A 160 13.21 16.38 -5.13
C PRO A 160 13.30 14.86 -5.28
N ALA A 161 12.79 14.10 -4.31
CA ALA A 161 12.75 12.65 -4.31
C ALA A 161 11.73 12.07 -5.31
N SER A 162 10.81 12.86 -5.88
CA SER A 162 9.86 12.45 -6.94
C SER A 162 10.55 11.91 -8.19
N LYS A 163 11.82 12.28 -8.40
CA LYS A 163 12.66 11.73 -9.48
C LYS A 163 13.01 10.26 -9.28
N LEU A 164 13.06 9.78 -8.04
CA LEU A 164 13.47 8.42 -7.67
C LEU A 164 12.29 7.59 -7.15
N ILE A 165 11.37 8.24 -6.44
CA ILE A 165 10.16 7.63 -5.88
C ILE A 165 8.99 8.05 -6.77
N HIS A 166 8.67 7.22 -7.76
CA HIS A 166 7.55 7.45 -8.68
C HIS A 166 6.17 7.13 -8.07
N ALA A 167 6.12 6.75 -6.80
CA ALA A 167 4.87 6.66 -6.06
C ALA A 167 4.53 8.06 -5.55
N GLU A 168 3.77 8.80 -6.36
CA GLU A 168 3.17 10.04 -5.89
C GLU A 168 2.17 9.71 -4.80
N ALA A 169 2.23 10.44 -3.68
CA ALA A 169 1.10 10.46 -2.76
C ALA A 169 -0.10 10.97 -3.57
N THR A 170 -0.98 10.05 -3.98
CA THR A 170 -2.18 10.40 -4.72
C THR A 170 -2.95 11.43 -3.91
N LEU A 171 -3.22 12.56 -4.55
CA LEU A 171 -3.89 13.76 -4.07
C LEU A 171 -4.85 13.47 -2.90
N ALA A 172 -4.62 14.21 -1.80
CA ALA A 172 -5.26 14.06 -0.49
C ALA A 172 -6.81 14.00 -0.51
N GLU A 173 -7.42 14.38 -1.61
CA GLU A 173 -8.86 14.29 -1.86
C GLU A 173 -9.13 13.56 -3.18
N PHE A 174 -9.54 12.29 -3.10
CA PHE A 174 -9.90 11.48 -4.26
C PHE A 174 -11.06 12.06 -5.10
N GLY A 175 -11.88 12.89 -4.49
CA GLY A 175 -13.00 13.60 -5.13
C GLY A 175 -12.68 15.02 -5.60
N SER A 176 -11.44 15.49 -5.48
CA SER A 176 -11.06 16.85 -5.90
C SER A 176 -11.02 17.02 -7.42
N VAL A 177 -11.11 18.28 -7.85
CA VAL A 177 -11.05 18.65 -9.28
C VAL A 177 -9.69 18.27 -9.87
N GLU A 178 -8.64 18.41 -9.08
CA GLU A 178 -7.26 18.06 -9.39
C GLU A 178 -7.13 16.55 -9.60
N THR A 179 -7.70 15.72 -8.71
CA THR A 179 -7.65 14.26 -8.84
C THR A 179 -8.35 13.79 -10.11
N PHE A 180 -9.56 14.30 -10.37
CA PHE A 180 -10.25 13.98 -11.61
C PHE A 180 -9.51 14.53 -12.84
N GLY A 181 -8.76 15.63 -12.69
CA GLY A 181 -7.81 16.12 -13.70
C GLY A 181 -6.73 15.10 -14.03
N SER A 182 -6.07 14.56 -13.02
CA SER A 182 -5.05 13.51 -13.18
C SER A 182 -5.63 12.22 -13.76
N ILE A 183 -6.80 11.77 -13.29
CA ILE A 183 -7.48 10.58 -13.82
C ILE A 183 -7.77 10.75 -15.32
N ARG A 184 -8.33 11.90 -15.74
CA ARG A 184 -8.59 12.17 -17.16
C ARG A 184 -7.30 12.18 -17.99
N LYS A 185 -6.21 12.74 -17.45
CA LYS A 185 -4.91 12.74 -18.11
C LYS A 185 -4.39 11.32 -18.33
N TRP A 186 -4.39 10.49 -17.29
CA TRP A 186 -3.94 9.10 -17.38
C TRP A 186 -4.81 8.25 -18.30
N LEU A 187 -6.13 8.45 -18.27
CA LEU A 187 -7.04 7.80 -19.21
C LEU A 187 -6.72 8.20 -20.66
N GLY A 188 -6.47 9.49 -20.92
CA GLY A 188 -6.05 9.97 -22.24
C GLY A 188 -4.73 9.36 -22.70
N GLU A 189 -3.70 9.37 -21.85
CA GLU A 189 -2.40 8.74 -22.13
C GLU A 189 -2.54 7.25 -22.46
N CYS A 190 -3.40 6.54 -21.73
CA CYS A 190 -3.69 5.12 -21.97
C CYS A 190 -4.41 4.90 -23.31
N VAL A 191 -5.45 5.68 -23.59
CA VAL A 191 -6.27 5.58 -24.80
C VAL A 191 -5.48 5.93 -26.06
N ASP A 192 -4.63 6.95 -25.99
CA ASP A 192 -3.90 7.49 -27.14
C ASP A 192 -2.51 6.85 -27.32
N GLY A 193 -1.89 6.40 -26.23
CA GLY A 193 -0.49 6.01 -26.18
C GLY A 193 -0.19 4.52 -26.10
N HIS A 194 -1.16 3.67 -25.70
CA HIS A 194 -0.93 2.24 -25.49
C HIS A 194 -1.59 1.37 -26.59
N PRO A 195 -0.79 0.73 -27.47
CA PRO A 195 -1.32 -0.11 -28.56
C PRO A 195 -2.13 -1.32 -28.08
N GLU A 196 -1.84 -1.85 -26.90
CA GLU A 196 -2.52 -3.00 -26.30
C GLU A 196 -3.86 -2.61 -25.68
N CYS A 197 -4.05 -1.32 -25.37
CA CYS A 197 -5.29 -0.83 -24.82
C CYS A 197 -6.33 -0.68 -25.94
N PRO A 198 -7.61 -0.99 -25.68
CA PRO A 198 -8.61 -0.96 -26.75
C PRO A 198 -8.96 0.43 -27.29
N GLY A 199 -8.43 1.48 -26.66
CA GLY A 199 -8.73 2.88 -26.94
C GLY A 199 -10.18 3.26 -26.64
N ASP A 200 -10.59 4.41 -27.19
CA ASP A 200 -11.89 5.04 -26.93
C ASP A 200 -13.04 4.50 -27.80
N LYS A 201 -12.82 3.36 -28.48
CA LYS A 201 -13.74 2.85 -29.49
C LYS A 201 -15.08 2.45 -28.85
N PRO A 202 -16.22 2.92 -29.38
CA PRO A 202 -17.54 2.49 -28.92
C PRO A 202 -17.68 0.97 -28.97
N ARG A 203 -18.26 0.40 -27.91
CA ARG A 203 -18.53 -1.03 -27.80
C ARG A 203 -20.01 -1.29 -27.69
N GLU A 204 -20.43 -2.49 -28.06
CA GLU A 204 -21.79 -2.95 -27.76
C GLU A 204 -22.03 -2.88 -26.26
N LEU A 205 -23.10 -2.17 -25.87
CA LEU A 205 -23.46 -1.99 -24.49
C LEU A 205 -24.21 -3.23 -23.96
N PRO A 206 -23.97 -3.63 -22.70
CA PRO A 206 -24.83 -4.57 -22.00
C PRO A 206 -26.29 -4.13 -22.03
N THR A 207 -27.22 -5.08 -22.05
CA THR A 207 -28.67 -4.83 -22.24
C THR A 207 -29.28 -3.91 -21.19
N GLY A 208 -28.74 -3.91 -19.97
CA GLY A 208 -29.14 -3.02 -18.88
C GLY A 208 -27.92 -2.37 -18.24
N LEU A 209 -27.93 -1.05 -18.16
CA LEU A 209 -26.91 -0.24 -17.49
C LEU A 209 -27.58 0.83 -16.63
N ILE A 210 -26.81 1.45 -15.74
CA ILE A 210 -27.26 2.66 -15.06
C ILE A 210 -26.77 3.87 -15.85
N MET A 211 -27.70 4.73 -16.26
CA MET A 211 -27.38 6.01 -16.87
C MET A 211 -27.29 7.06 -15.76
N VAL A 212 -26.15 7.72 -15.63
CA VAL A 212 -25.91 8.78 -14.65
C VAL A 212 -26.09 10.16 -15.28
N SER A 213 -26.52 11.15 -14.49
CA SER A 213 -26.65 12.52 -14.96
C SER A 213 -25.29 13.14 -15.31
N PRO A 214 -25.22 14.03 -16.32
CA PRO A 214 -23.98 14.70 -16.70
C PRO A 214 -23.39 15.55 -15.57
N LEU A 215 -22.08 15.73 -15.60
CA LEU A 215 -21.39 16.64 -14.68
C LEU A 215 -21.94 18.07 -14.81
N GLY A 216 -22.15 18.74 -13.68
CA GLY A 216 -22.73 20.09 -13.63
C GLY A 216 -24.26 20.14 -13.58
N THR A 217 -24.94 18.99 -13.68
CA THR A 217 -26.38 18.86 -13.41
C THR A 217 -26.63 18.29 -12.00
N GLY A 218 -27.88 18.35 -11.52
CA GLY A 218 -28.25 17.71 -10.26
C GLY A 218 -27.96 16.20 -10.28
N PRO A 219 -27.53 15.59 -9.16
CA PRO A 219 -27.21 14.18 -9.13
C PRO A 219 -28.47 13.34 -9.34
N SER A 220 -28.50 12.58 -10.42
CA SER A 220 -29.54 11.58 -10.65
C SER A 220 -28.98 10.39 -11.42
N ALA A 221 -29.68 9.26 -11.34
CA ALA A 221 -29.34 8.04 -12.04
C ALA A 221 -30.60 7.24 -12.31
N ARG A 222 -30.62 6.48 -13.41
CA ARG A 222 -31.75 5.59 -13.74
C ARG A 222 -31.26 4.34 -14.44
N LEU A 223 -32.01 3.26 -14.30
CA LEU A 223 -31.85 2.07 -15.13
C LEU A 223 -32.17 2.42 -16.58
N CYS A 224 -31.33 1.96 -17.50
CA CYS A 224 -31.48 2.17 -18.93
C CYS A 224 -31.35 0.84 -19.66
N GLU A 225 -32.36 0.50 -20.44
CA GLU A 225 -32.24 -0.54 -21.46
C GLU A 225 -31.48 0.04 -22.66
N THR A 226 -30.37 -0.58 -23.04
CA THR A 226 -29.50 -0.06 -24.11
C THR A 226 -29.86 -0.64 -25.48
N LEU A 227 -30.61 -1.75 -25.51
CA LEU A 227 -31.18 -2.37 -26.72
C LEU A 227 -30.17 -2.60 -27.86
N GLY A 228 -28.92 -2.93 -27.54
CA GLY A 228 -27.87 -3.18 -28.53
C GLY A 228 -27.22 -1.92 -29.10
N ASN A 229 -27.41 -0.76 -28.46
CA ASN A 229 -26.66 0.44 -28.76
C ASN A 229 -25.16 0.27 -28.50
N THR A 230 -24.37 1.12 -29.14
CA THR A 230 -22.92 1.20 -28.90
C THR A 230 -22.59 2.44 -28.09
N GLY A 231 -21.57 2.36 -27.24
CA GLY A 231 -21.14 3.46 -26.40
C GLY A 231 -20.00 3.06 -25.48
N GLN A 232 -19.81 3.86 -24.44
CA GLN A 232 -18.82 3.65 -23.39
C GLN A 232 -19.52 3.51 -22.06
N TYR A 233 -18.99 2.63 -21.22
CA TYR A 233 -19.47 2.44 -19.85
C TYR A 233 -18.28 2.18 -18.93
N CYS A 234 -18.43 2.55 -17.67
CA CYS A 234 -17.53 2.15 -16.61
C CYS A 234 -18.06 0.90 -15.93
N ALA A 235 -17.20 0.08 -15.34
CA ALA A 235 -17.64 -1.02 -14.48
C ALA A 235 -17.25 -0.71 -13.05
N LEU A 236 -18.20 -0.76 -12.12
CA LEU A 236 -17.91 -0.80 -10.70
C LEU A 236 -17.60 -2.25 -10.29
N SER A 237 -16.32 -2.58 -10.15
CA SER A 237 -15.90 -3.91 -9.69
C SER A 237 -15.76 -3.92 -8.17
N TYR A 238 -16.70 -4.55 -7.48
CA TYR A 238 -16.68 -4.68 -6.03
C TYR A 238 -17.40 -5.96 -5.57
N CYS A 239 -17.07 -6.43 -4.38
CA CYS A 239 -17.80 -7.52 -3.74
C CYS A 239 -19.12 -6.99 -3.19
N TRP A 240 -20.24 -7.42 -3.79
CA TRP A 240 -21.59 -7.03 -3.39
C TRP A 240 -21.89 -7.39 -1.94
N GLY A 241 -21.30 -8.47 -1.42
CA GLY A 241 -21.59 -8.97 -0.08
C GLY A 241 -22.92 -9.73 -0.04
N GLY A 242 -23.70 -9.52 1.02
CA GLY A 242 -24.99 -10.18 1.23
C GLY A 242 -26.13 -9.60 0.39
N ASP A 243 -27.36 -9.71 0.90
CA ASP A 243 -28.53 -9.21 0.18
C ASP A 243 -28.53 -7.68 0.05
N GLN A 244 -28.79 -7.19 -1.17
CA GLN A 244 -28.72 -5.77 -1.48
C GLN A 244 -30.10 -5.13 -1.43
N VAL A 245 -30.25 -4.08 -0.62
CA VAL A 245 -31.50 -3.32 -0.48
C VAL A 245 -31.97 -2.74 -1.82
N HIS A 246 -31.02 -2.27 -2.64
CA HIS A 246 -31.28 -1.57 -3.89
C HIS A 246 -31.16 -2.45 -5.14
N LYS A 247 -31.26 -3.77 -5.01
CA LYS A 247 -31.33 -4.67 -6.18
C LYS A 247 -32.57 -4.41 -7.04
N THR A 248 -32.40 -4.55 -8.35
CA THR A 248 -33.51 -4.48 -9.31
C THR A 248 -34.39 -5.73 -9.15
N THR A 249 -35.64 -5.54 -8.74
CA THR A 249 -36.67 -6.58 -8.73
C THR A 249 -37.77 -6.23 -9.74
N ARG A 250 -38.66 -7.18 -10.03
CA ARG A 250 -39.80 -6.92 -10.95
C ARG A 250 -40.67 -5.76 -10.48
N GLU A 251 -40.82 -5.62 -9.16
CA GLU A 251 -41.63 -4.58 -8.53
C GLU A 251 -40.96 -3.19 -8.63
N LYS A 252 -39.62 -3.15 -8.63
CA LYS A 252 -38.84 -1.91 -8.70
C LYS A 252 -38.47 -1.49 -10.13
N TYR A 253 -38.62 -2.39 -11.11
CA TYR A 253 -38.14 -2.19 -12.48
C TYR A 253 -38.62 -0.88 -13.12
N ASP A 254 -39.95 -0.69 -13.21
CA ASP A 254 -40.56 0.50 -13.82
C ASP A 254 -40.28 1.79 -13.05
N ALA A 255 -40.01 1.68 -11.75
CA ALA A 255 -39.56 2.82 -10.94
C ALA A 255 -38.11 3.19 -11.29
N TYR A 256 -37.22 2.20 -11.34
CA TYR A 256 -35.80 2.41 -11.62
C TYR A 256 -35.54 2.88 -13.05
N LEU A 257 -36.38 2.49 -14.03
CA LEU A 257 -36.33 3.04 -15.39
C LEU A 257 -36.59 4.56 -15.44
N ARG A 258 -37.37 5.08 -14.50
CA ARG A 258 -37.62 6.51 -14.34
C ARG A 258 -36.49 7.16 -13.57
N GLU A 259 -36.23 6.69 -12.34
CA GLU A 259 -35.20 7.23 -11.47
C GLU A 259 -34.87 6.26 -10.32
N LEU A 260 -33.59 6.17 -9.97
CA LEU A 260 -33.11 5.48 -8.77
C LEU A 260 -33.28 6.40 -7.54
N PRO A 261 -33.52 5.83 -6.35
CA PRO A 261 -33.56 6.62 -5.11
C PRO A 261 -32.14 7.08 -4.72
N TYR A 262 -31.59 8.05 -5.43
CA TYR A 262 -30.17 8.42 -5.42
C TYR A 262 -29.62 8.66 -4.01
N GLU A 263 -30.35 9.42 -3.19
CA GLU A 263 -29.95 9.76 -1.81
C GLU A 263 -29.99 8.57 -0.85
N GLU A 264 -30.70 7.49 -1.19
CA GLU A 264 -30.77 6.27 -0.40
C GLU A 264 -29.71 5.23 -0.81
N LEU A 265 -29.03 5.45 -1.95
CA LEU A 265 -28.00 4.53 -2.43
C LEU A 265 -26.79 4.51 -1.48
N PRO A 266 -26.07 3.37 -1.38
CA PRO A 266 -24.84 3.30 -0.60
C PRO A 266 -23.81 4.31 -1.10
N GLN A 267 -22.99 4.83 -0.19
CA GLN A 267 -21.95 5.82 -0.51
C GLN A 267 -21.06 5.35 -1.66
N THR A 268 -20.63 4.08 -1.65
CA THR A 268 -19.81 3.47 -2.72
C THR A 268 -20.44 3.59 -4.10
N ILE A 269 -21.76 3.43 -4.22
CA ILE A 269 -22.47 3.54 -5.50
C ILE A 269 -22.54 5.00 -5.94
N ARG A 270 -22.84 5.92 -5.00
CA ARG A 270 -22.86 7.36 -5.29
C ARG A 270 -21.48 7.88 -5.71
N ASP A 271 -20.42 7.41 -5.06
CA ASP A 271 -19.04 7.75 -5.41
C ASP A 271 -18.70 7.21 -6.80
N ALA A 272 -19.11 5.98 -7.13
CA ALA A 272 -18.91 5.43 -8.48
C ALA A 272 -19.63 6.25 -9.55
N PHE A 273 -20.85 6.73 -9.28
CA PHE A 273 -21.58 7.63 -10.18
C PHE A 273 -20.87 8.97 -10.35
N GLN A 274 -20.32 9.51 -9.25
CA GLN A 274 -19.54 10.73 -9.26
C GLN A 274 -18.25 10.57 -10.07
N VAL A 275 -17.56 9.44 -9.96
CA VAL A 275 -16.37 9.13 -10.75
C VAL A 275 -16.73 9.04 -12.24
N ALA A 276 -17.75 8.26 -12.60
CA ALA A 276 -18.20 8.09 -13.99
C ALA A 276 -18.49 9.44 -14.66
N ARG A 277 -19.28 10.32 -14.03
CA ARG A 277 -19.55 11.65 -14.58
C ARG A 277 -18.31 12.54 -14.68
N SER A 278 -17.36 12.40 -13.74
CA SER A 278 -16.15 13.25 -13.69
C SER A 278 -15.11 12.88 -14.74
N VAL A 279 -15.16 11.63 -15.22
CA VAL A 279 -14.35 11.15 -16.36
C VAL A 279 -15.09 11.22 -17.69
N GLY A 280 -16.33 11.72 -17.70
CA GLY A 280 -17.11 11.95 -18.94
C GLY A 280 -17.89 10.73 -19.45
N VAL A 281 -18.04 9.68 -18.64
CA VAL A 281 -18.77 8.47 -19.02
C VAL A 281 -20.20 8.52 -18.48
N THR A 282 -21.16 8.22 -19.35
CA THR A 282 -22.61 8.35 -19.06
C THR A 282 -23.21 7.08 -18.45
N TYR A 283 -22.58 5.92 -18.69
CA TYR A 283 -23.11 4.63 -18.27
C TYR A 283 -22.16 3.93 -17.29
N ILE A 284 -22.73 3.23 -16.32
CA ILE A 284 -22.03 2.36 -15.36
C ILE A 284 -22.76 1.05 -15.15
#